data_AF-G7V5P9-F1
#
_entry.id   AF-G7V5P9-F1
#
_cell.length_a   1.000
_cell.length_b   1.000
_cell.length_c   1.000
_cell.angle_alpha   90.00
_cell.angle_beta   90.00
_cell.angle_gamma   90.00
#
_symmetry.space_group_name_H-M   'P 1'
#
loop_
_entity.id
_entity.type
_entity.pdbx_description
1 polymer ?
#
loop_
_entity_poly.entity_id
_entity_poly.type
_entity_poly.pdbx_seq_one_letter_code
_entity_poly.pdbx_strand_id
1 'polypeptide(L)'
;MSSRDEKEKKDNFKKKLNDEEETVTVGDILEAMSEPKYPSYIKDLLYVIQEWMYSALSGDIDYQAEDFFQGYAERNIGDPEILFASLEWLEKFADILPAPHMPKGKSDAVVLCVGTIDLEEGMRMAVDYASLFGRGKCKKVWVVSESWSIPDTARYIHHIRVLRSQGVDFRFLLVTPWGWTEIPLFDDSFSYGRLYWENAMWPEDASRMSSQRNKKKDSNT
;
A
#
# COMPACT_ATOMS: atom_id res chain seq x y z
N MET A 1 23.69 -19.85 5.59
CA MET A 1 22.64 -20.84 5.26
C MET A 1 22.22 -20.60 3.84
N SER A 2 22.22 -21.67 3.07
CA SER A 2 22.61 -21.72 1.66
C SER A 2 21.40 -21.56 0.74
N SER A 3 21.56 -20.88 -0.40
CA SER A 3 20.55 -20.83 -1.48
C SER A 3 20.20 -22.22 -2.05
N ARG A 4 20.95 -23.26 -1.66
CA ARG A 4 20.60 -24.68 -1.84
C ARG A 4 19.43 -25.12 -0.94
N ASP A 5 19.31 -24.59 0.27
CA ASP A 5 18.31 -24.98 1.27
C ASP A 5 16.90 -24.49 0.89
N GLU A 6 16.80 -23.33 0.23
CA GLU A 6 15.52 -22.80 -0.30
C GLU A 6 15.08 -23.47 -1.59
N LYS A 7 16.04 -23.89 -2.42
CA LYS A 7 15.77 -24.64 -3.64
C LYS A 7 15.33 -26.07 -3.32
N GLU A 8 16.00 -26.72 -2.36
CA GLU A 8 15.58 -28.02 -1.82
C GLU A 8 14.19 -27.96 -1.17
N LYS A 9 13.86 -26.89 -0.43
CA LYS A 9 12.51 -26.75 0.16
C LYS A 9 11.42 -26.59 -0.89
N LYS A 10 11.65 -25.80 -1.94
CA LYS A 10 10.69 -25.61 -3.03
C LYS A 10 10.53 -26.86 -3.89
N ASP A 11 11.63 -27.58 -4.15
CA ASP A 11 11.60 -28.82 -4.91
C ASP A 11 10.99 -29.97 -4.10
N ASN A 12 11.23 -30.02 -2.78
CA ASN A 12 10.57 -30.97 -1.87
C ASN A 12 9.06 -30.68 -1.73
N PHE A 13 8.64 -29.41 -1.72
CA PHE A 13 7.22 -29.05 -1.67
C PHE A 13 6.48 -29.39 -2.97
N LYS A 14 7.13 -29.18 -4.13
CA LYS A 14 6.61 -29.66 -5.43
C LYS A 14 6.55 -31.18 -5.53
N LYS A 15 7.50 -31.89 -4.90
CA LYS A 15 7.47 -33.35 -4.81
C LYS A 15 6.30 -33.84 -3.93
N LYS A 16 6.08 -33.21 -2.78
CA LYS A 16 4.93 -33.50 -1.90
C LYS A 16 3.57 -33.33 -2.57
N LEU A 17 3.44 -32.39 -3.51
CA LEU A 17 2.21 -32.20 -4.29
C LEU A 17 1.97 -33.27 -5.36
N ASN A 18 3.00 -34.03 -5.76
CA ASN A 18 2.93 -35.06 -6.79
C ASN A 18 2.87 -36.49 -6.24
N ASP A 19 3.16 -36.69 -4.95
CA ASP A 19 2.98 -37.98 -4.28
C ASP A 19 1.54 -38.06 -3.76
N GLU A 20 0.74 -38.94 -4.37
CA GLU A 20 -0.73 -39.06 -4.20
C GLU A 20 -1.21 -39.46 -2.77
N GLU A 21 -0.38 -39.37 -1.73
CA GLU A 21 -0.72 -39.81 -0.38
C GLU A 21 -0.34 -38.86 0.77
N GLU A 22 0.16 -37.65 0.51
CA GLU A 22 0.26 -36.66 1.59
C GLU A 22 -0.99 -35.79 1.69
N THR A 23 -1.82 -36.10 2.69
CA THR A 23 -3.02 -35.34 3.03
C THR A 23 -2.64 -33.91 3.42
N VAL A 24 -2.88 -32.97 2.52
CA VAL A 24 -2.79 -31.53 2.79
C VAL A 24 -3.65 -31.23 4.02
N THR A 25 -3.03 -30.75 5.09
CA THR A 25 -3.76 -30.48 6.33
C THR A 25 -4.40 -29.11 6.26
N VAL A 26 -5.50 -28.93 6.98
CA VAL A 26 -6.13 -27.61 7.14
C VAL A 26 -5.14 -26.62 7.75
N GLY A 27 -4.14 -27.08 8.53
CA GLY A 27 -3.05 -26.25 9.04
C GLY A 27 -2.17 -25.68 7.92
N ASP A 28 -1.84 -26.46 6.90
CA ASP A 28 -1.03 -26.01 5.75
C ASP A 28 -1.80 -25.00 4.89
N ILE A 29 -3.12 -25.20 4.76
CA ILE A 29 -4.01 -24.26 4.05
C ILE A 29 -4.17 -22.98 4.87
N LEU A 30 -4.37 -23.06 6.18
CA LEU A 30 -4.46 -21.90 7.07
C LEU A 30 -3.13 -21.14 7.18
N GLU A 31 -1.99 -21.81 7.11
CA GLU A 31 -0.68 -21.15 7.07
C GLU A 31 -0.44 -20.47 5.72
N ALA A 32 -0.84 -21.08 4.61
CA ALA A 32 -0.80 -20.46 3.28
C ALA A 32 -1.82 -19.32 3.12
N MET A 33 -2.94 -19.35 3.85
CA MET A 33 -3.91 -18.27 3.96
C MET A 33 -3.59 -17.27 5.07
N SER A 34 -2.62 -17.55 5.93
CA SER A 34 -2.19 -16.61 6.96
C SER A 34 -1.45 -15.48 6.28
N GLU A 35 -2.04 -14.29 6.42
CA GLU A 35 -1.58 -12.99 5.95
C GLU A 35 -0.06 -12.78 6.08
N PRO A 36 0.51 -11.81 5.33
CA PRO A 36 1.93 -11.48 5.44
C PRO A 36 2.34 -11.36 6.92
N LYS A 37 3.40 -12.05 7.34
CA LYS A 37 3.89 -11.97 8.73
C LYS A 37 4.49 -10.58 8.97
N TYR A 38 3.63 -9.60 9.29
CA TYR A 38 4.05 -8.27 9.71
C TYR A 38 4.78 -8.36 11.05
N PRO A 39 5.95 -7.69 11.20
CA PRO A 39 6.60 -7.58 12.50
C PRO A 39 5.64 -6.99 13.54
N SER A 40 5.74 -7.43 14.80
CA SER A 40 4.87 -6.94 15.88
C SER A 40 4.92 -5.42 16.02
N TYR A 41 6.11 -4.83 15.90
CA TYR A 41 6.31 -3.38 15.97
C TYR A 41 5.54 -2.61 14.89
N ILE A 42 5.27 -3.22 13.72
CA ILE A 42 4.43 -2.58 12.69
C ILE A 42 2.96 -2.64 13.09
N LYS A 43 2.50 -3.75 13.68
CA LYS A 43 1.12 -3.85 14.17
C LYS A 43 0.86 -2.85 15.30
N ASP A 44 1.81 -2.74 16.23
CA ASP A 44 1.74 -1.81 17.36
C ASP A 44 1.74 -0.35 16.85
N LEU A 45 2.58 -0.03 15.86
CA LEU A 45 2.57 1.26 15.17
C LEU A 45 1.19 1.59 14.57
N LEU A 46 0.60 0.65 13.82
CA LEU A 46 -0.70 0.84 13.19
C LEU A 46 -1.79 1.07 14.22
N TYR A 47 -1.77 0.34 15.34
CA TYR A 47 -2.71 0.54 16.43
C TYR A 47 -2.61 1.96 17.03
N VAL A 48 -1.39 2.44 17.29
CA VAL A 48 -1.17 3.80 17.81
C VAL A 48 -1.70 4.87 16.84
N ILE A 49 -1.44 4.72 15.54
CA ILE A 49 -1.96 5.63 14.52
C ILE A 49 -3.50 5.60 14.50
N GLN A 50 -4.09 4.41 14.56
CA GLN A 50 -5.55 4.24 14.57
C GLN A 50 -6.20 4.89 15.80
N GLU A 51 -5.63 4.69 16.99
CA GLU A 51 -6.10 5.31 18.22
C GLU A 51 -6.03 6.84 18.15
N TRP A 52 -4.96 7.38 17.58
CA TRP A 52 -4.82 8.81 17.34
C TRP A 52 -5.86 9.33 16.32
N MET A 53 -6.07 8.62 15.21
CA MET A 53 -7.10 8.97 14.22
C MET A 53 -8.51 8.91 14.83
N TYR A 54 -8.79 7.91 15.68
CA TYR A 54 -10.06 7.76 16.38
C TYR A 54 -10.27 8.88 17.40
N SER A 55 -9.22 9.26 18.12
CA SER A 55 -9.25 10.37 19.08
C SER A 55 -9.55 11.70 18.39
N ALA A 56 -8.96 11.93 17.20
CA ALA A 56 -9.25 13.11 16.39
C ALA A 56 -10.72 13.19 15.94
N LEU A 57 -11.39 12.06 15.74
CA LEU A 57 -12.83 11.99 15.40
C LEU A 57 -13.76 12.15 16.62
N SER A 58 -13.25 11.84 17.81
CA SER A 58 -14.05 11.80 19.04
C SER A 58 -13.99 13.11 19.86
N GLY A 59 -13.07 14.02 19.53
CA GLY A 59 -13.05 15.37 20.10
C GLY A 59 -14.29 16.15 19.69
N ASP A 60 -14.82 17.00 20.57
CA ASP A 60 -16.05 17.79 20.39
C ASP A 60 -16.08 18.54 19.05
N ILE A 61 -16.64 17.91 18.02
CA ILE A 61 -16.98 18.54 16.75
C ILE A 61 -18.48 18.78 16.81
N ASP A 62 -18.87 20.04 16.96
CA ASP A 62 -20.26 20.48 16.82
C ASP A 62 -20.63 20.34 15.33
N TYR A 63 -21.09 19.15 14.94
CA TYR A 63 -21.37 18.79 13.55
C TYR A 63 -22.47 19.69 12.98
N GLN A 64 -22.08 20.75 12.26
CA GLN A 64 -22.96 21.36 11.26
C GLN A 64 -22.94 20.46 10.01
N ALA A 65 -24.10 20.23 9.41
CA ALA A 65 -24.29 19.25 8.33
C ALA A 65 -23.46 19.58 7.06
N GLU A 66 -22.92 20.79 6.95
CA GLU A 66 -22.03 21.20 5.87
C GLU A 66 -20.63 20.55 5.92
N ASP A 67 -20.13 20.12 7.08
CA ASP A 67 -18.75 19.62 7.25
C ASP A 67 -18.58 18.12 6.90
N PHE A 68 -19.69 17.42 6.66
CA PHE A 68 -19.64 15.99 6.28
C PHE A 68 -19.04 15.78 4.88
N PHE A 69 -19.08 16.81 4.03
CA PHE A 69 -18.54 16.79 2.66
C PHE A 69 -17.13 17.37 2.55
N GLN A 70 -16.56 17.95 3.61
CA GLN A 70 -15.14 18.31 3.62
C GLN A 70 -14.29 17.06 3.79
N GLY A 71 -13.36 16.86 2.86
CA GLY A 71 -12.45 15.72 2.84
C GLY A 71 -11.65 15.62 4.14
N TYR A 72 -11.14 14.41 4.43
CA TYR A 72 -10.37 14.11 5.64
C TYR A 72 -9.24 15.12 5.94
N ALA A 73 -8.67 15.74 4.89
CA ALA A 73 -7.58 16.71 4.97
C ALA A 73 -7.90 18.03 5.68
N GLU A 74 -9.18 18.43 5.79
CA GLU A 74 -9.60 19.69 6.43
C GLU A 74 -10.13 19.48 7.86
N ARG A 75 -10.22 18.23 8.31
CA ARG A 75 -10.55 17.93 9.71
C ARG A 75 -9.34 18.29 10.55
N ASN A 76 -9.56 18.83 11.76
CA ASN A 76 -8.54 18.98 12.80
C ASN A 76 -8.09 17.57 13.26
N ILE A 77 -7.39 16.88 12.37
CA ILE A 77 -6.57 15.72 12.65
C ILE A 77 -5.65 16.20 13.77
N GLY A 78 -5.70 15.53 14.92
CA GLY A 78 -5.07 16.00 16.17
C GLY A 78 -3.60 16.37 16.01
N ASP A 79 -3.02 17.00 17.04
CA ASP A 79 -1.65 17.51 16.95
C ASP A 79 -0.65 16.41 16.49
N PRO A 80 -0.03 16.57 15.31
CA PRO A 80 0.90 15.58 14.77
C PRO A 80 2.14 15.41 15.66
N GLU A 81 2.54 16.44 16.42
CA GLU A 81 3.70 16.33 17.33
C GLU A 81 3.46 15.29 18.43
N ILE A 82 2.22 15.20 18.93
CA ILE A 82 1.82 14.21 19.94
C ILE A 82 1.92 12.79 19.36
N LEU A 83 1.53 12.61 18.08
CA LEU A 83 1.70 11.33 17.40
C LEU A 83 3.17 10.95 17.30
N PHE A 84 4.04 11.85 16.82
CA PHE A 84 5.48 11.55 16.71
C PHE A 84 6.12 11.24 18.07
N ALA A 85 5.75 11.95 19.13
CA ALA A 85 6.20 11.65 20.49
C ALA A 85 5.78 10.24 20.94
N SER A 86 4.55 9.83 20.63
CA SER A 86 4.06 8.47 20.93
C SER A 86 4.78 7.36 20.15
N LEU A 87 5.48 7.71 19.06
CA LEU A 87 6.19 6.78 18.19
C LEU A 87 7.71 6.71 18.45
N GLU A 88 8.25 7.41 19.45
CA GLU A 88 9.69 7.41 19.75
C GLU A 88 10.25 5.99 20.00
N TRP A 89 9.43 5.09 20.56
CA TRP A 89 9.82 3.69 20.79
C TRP A 89 10.15 2.92 19.50
N LEU A 90 9.57 3.33 18.36
CA LEU A 90 9.78 2.70 17.06
C LEU A 90 11.20 2.95 16.53
N GLU A 91 11.87 4.02 16.99
CA GLU A 91 13.27 4.29 16.71
C GLU A 91 14.23 3.22 17.25
N LYS A 92 13.77 2.21 17.99
CA LYS A 92 14.56 1.02 18.35
C LYS A 92 14.59 0.00 17.20
N PHE A 93 13.56 -0.04 16.38
CA PHE A 93 13.36 -1.06 15.33
C PHE A 93 13.57 -0.51 13.92
N ALA A 94 13.02 0.66 13.62
CA ALA A 94 13.05 1.28 12.29
C ALA A 94 13.44 2.76 12.37
N ASP A 95 13.89 3.33 11.26
CA ASP A 95 14.02 4.78 11.12
C ASP A 95 12.66 5.36 10.69
N ILE A 96 12.19 6.41 11.36
CA ILE A 96 10.89 7.03 11.10
C ILE A 96 11.11 8.25 10.19
N LEU A 97 10.23 8.43 9.21
CA LEU A 97 10.19 9.56 8.30
C LEU A 97 8.79 10.18 8.32
N PRO A 98 8.65 11.51 8.40
CA PRO A 98 9.71 12.52 8.55
C PRO A 98 10.47 12.32 9.87
N ALA A 99 11.80 12.46 9.79
CA ALA A 99 12.65 12.05 10.89
C ALA A 99 12.74 13.18 11.93
N PRO A 100 12.31 12.96 13.19
CA PRO A 100 12.58 13.91 14.27
C PRO A 100 14.10 14.01 14.55
N HIS A 101 14.85 12.96 14.21
CA HIS A 101 16.29 12.84 14.42
C HIS A 101 17.01 12.40 13.15
N MET A 102 18.33 12.62 13.08
CA MET A 102 19.11 12.23 11.90
C MET A 102 19.02 10.69 11.69
N PRO A 103 18.63 10.23 10.48
CA PRO A 103 18.44 8.81 10.21
C PRO A 103 19.75 8.02 10.36
N LYS A 104 19.69 6.91 11.09
CA LYS A 104 20.88 6.09 11.42
C LYS A 104 21.18 5.05 10.33
N GLY A 105 20.26 4.85 9.38
CA GLY A 105 20.39 3.91 8.29
C GLY A 105 20.10 2.48 8.74
N LYS A 106 18.91 2.28 9.31
CA LYS A 106 18.44 0.97 9.76
C LYS A 106 18.01 0.05 8.63
N SER A 107 17.77 -1.22 8.97
CA SER A 107 17.26 -2.20 8.01
C SER A 107 15.84 -1.88 7.56
N ASP A 108 15.04 -1.35 8.47
CA ASP A 108 13.64 -1.07 8.22
C ASP A 108 13.45 0.44 8.38
N ALA A 109 12.70 1.03 7.45
CA ALA A 109 12.29 2.42 7.49
C ALA A 109 10.77 2.50 7.44
N VAL A 110 10.20 3.45 8.18
CA VAL A 110 8.76 3.71 8.23
C VAL A 110 8.55 5.15 7.80
N VAL A 111 7.79 5.35 6.74
CA VAL A 111 7.39 6.67 6.24
C VAL A 111 5.92 6.87 6.62
N LEU A 112 5.65 7.92 7.36
CA LEU A 112 4.33 8.30 7.85
C LEU A 112 3.80 9.44 6.98
N CYS A 113 2.77 9.12 6.20
CA CYS A 113 2.01 10.05 5.37
C CYS A 113 0.61 10.23 5.98
N VAL A 114 0.60 10.71 7.23
CA VAL A 114 -0.61 10.92 8.03
C VAL A 114 -0.55 12.33 8.61
N GLY A 115 -1.61 13.13 8.41
CA GLY A 115 -1.70 14.50 8.90
C GLY A 115 -0.92 15.50 8.05
N THR A 116 0.37 15.70 8.34
CA THR A 116 1.16 16.84 7.81
C THR A 116 1.81 16.59 6.45
N ILE A 117 2.00 15.32 6.09
CA ILE A 117 2.71 14.92 4.87
C ILE A 117 1.76 14.17 3.97
N ASP A 118 1.64 14.66 2.75
CA ASP A 118 0.87 14.01 1.72
C ASP A 118 1.59 12.76 1.19
N LEU A 119 0.86 11.94 0.44
CA LEU A 119 1.41 10.72 -0.12
C LEU A 119 2.55 11.02 -1.10
N GLU A 120 2.46 12.08 -1.92
CA GLU A 120 3.49 12.42 -2.90
C GLU A 120 4.84 12.71 -2.24
N GLU A 121 4.85 13.58 -1.22
CA GLU A 121 6.05 13.92 -0.47
C GLU A 121 6.57 12.70 0.31
N GLY A 122 5.68 11.92 0.92
CA GLY A 122 6.07 10.67 1.57
C GLY A 122 6.72 9.68 0.62
N MET A 123 6.21 9.54 -0.61
CA MET A 123 6.82 8.69 -1.65
C MET A 123 8.20 9.18 -2.05
N ARG A 124 8.37 10.50 -2.19
CA ARG A 124 9.69 11.11 -2.44
C ARG A 124 10.67 10.77 -1.33
N MET A 125 10.28 10.95 -0.07
CA MET A 125 11.10 10.64 1.10
C MET A 125 11.45 9.15 1.19
N ALA A 126 10.51 8.27 0.89
CA ALA A 126 10.72 6.83 0.85
C ALA A 126 11.78 6.44 -0.17
N VAL A 127 11.70 7.00 -1.38
CA VAL A 127 12.67 6.77 -2.46
C VAL A 127 14.02 7.37 -2.12
N ASP A 128 14.08 8.58 -1.57
CA ASP A 128 15.31 9.25 -1.19
C ASP A 128 16.05 8.45 -0.10
N TYR A 129 15.34 8.05 0.95
CA TYR A 129 15.92 7.22 2.02
C TYR A 129 16.43 5.88 1.48
N ALA A 130 15.63 5.19 0.69
CA ALA A 130 16.03 3.92 0.08
C ALA A 130 17.22 4.10 -0.89
N SER A 131 17.33 5.23 -1.58
CA SER A 131 18.47 5.51 -2.45
C SER A 131 19.76 5.74 -1.66
N LEU A 132 19.68 6.38 -0.49
CA LEU A 132 20.80 6.63 0.41
C LEU A 132 21.27 5.37 1.13
N PHE A 133 20.33 4.54 1.61
CA PHE A 133 20.61 3.40 2.48
C PHE A 133 20.42 2.02 1.84
N GLY A 134 19.88 1.93 0.62
CA GLY A 134 19.53 0.66 -0.04
C GLY A 134 20.71 -0.22 -0.42
N ARG A 135 21.95 0.29 -0.41
CA ARG A 135 23.17 -0.49 -0.67
C ARG A 135 23.59 -1.31 0.56
N GLY A 136 22.69 -2.14 1.07
CA GLY A 136 22.96 -3.15 2.09
C GLY A 136 22.60 -2.77 3.53
N LYS A 137 22.12 -1.55 3.79
CA LYS A 137 21.59 -1.17 5.10
C LYS A 137 20.08 -1.35 5.12
N CYS A 138 19.34 -0.52 4.41
CA CYS A 138 17.89 -0.59 4.30
C CYS A 138 17.49 -1.76 3.40
N LYS A 139 16.62 -2.62 3.94
CA LYS A 139 16.03 -3.79 3.27
C LYS A 139 14.54 -3.64 3.08
N LYS A 140 13.87 -2.87 3.94
CA LYS A 140 12.42 -2.72 3.90
C LYS A 140 12.00 -1.29 4.18
N VAL A 141 11.10 -0.77 3.36
CA VAL A 141 10.45 0.53 3.54
C VAL A 141 8.95 0.31 3.65
N TRP A 142 8.41 0.70 4.80
CA TRP A 142 6.99 0.71 5.08
C TRP A 142 6.48 2.12 4.83
N VAL A 143 5.56 2.29 3.88
CA VAL A 143 4.88 3.56 3.64
C VAL A 143 3.50 3.43 4.25
N VAL A 144 3.24 4.17 5.32
CA VAL A 144 1.98 4.16 6.06
C VAL A 144 1.26 5.46 5.74
N SER A 145 0.09 5.38 5.12
CA SER A 145 -0.67 6.56 4.72
C SER A 145 -2.14 6.46 5.11
N GLU A 146 -2.76 7.60 5.38
CA GLU A 146 -4.21 7.70 5.56
C GLU A 146 -4.99 7.80 4.23
N SER A 147 -4.29 8.10 3.14
CA SER A 147 -4.90 8.28 1.82
C SER A 147 -4.12 7.54 0.74
N TRP A 148 -4.79 7.26 -0.39
CA TRP A 148 -4.16 6.58 -1.51
C TRP A 148 -4.47 7.27 -2.83
N SER A 149 -3.42 7.59 -3.57
CA SER A 149 -3.50 8.27 -4.87
C SER A 149 -2.67 7.52 -5.90
N ILE A 150 -3.37 6.98 -6.91
CA ILE A 150 -2.76 6.26 -8.03
C ILE A 150 -1.79 7.16 -8.81
N PRO A 151 -2.16 8.41 -9.20
CA PRO A 151 -1.25 9.29 -9.92
C PRO A 151 0.08 9.52 -9.18
N ASP A 152 0.02 9.79 -7.88
CA ASP A 152 1.21 10.11 -7.08
C ASP A 152 2.09 8.87 -6.95
N THR A 153 1.50 7.70 -6.74
CA THR A 153 2.25 6.45 -6.68
C THR A 153 2.85 6.06 -8.03
N ALA A 154 2.12 6.27 -9.13
CA ALA A 154 2.56 5.93 -10.47
C ALA A 154 3.82 6.71 -10.88
N ARG A 155 3.99 7.96 -10.41
CA ARG A 155 5.21 8.75 -10.65
C ARG A 155 6.48 8.08 -10.11
N TYR A 156 6.38 7.38 -8.97
CA TYR A 156 7.52 6.75 -8.31
C TYR A 156 7.71 5.27 -8.62
N ILE A 157 6.81 4.66 -9.40
CA ILE A 157 6.81 3.21 -9.68
C ILE A 157 8.14 2.71 -10.27
N HIS A 158 8.75 3.50 -11.17
CA HIS A 158 10.02 3.14 -11.81
C HIS A 158 11.18 3.20 -10.83
N HIS A 159 11.22 4.21 -9.96
CA HIS A 159 12.23 4.33 -8.92
C HIS A 159 12.15 3.16 -7.93
N ILE A 160 10.94 2.82 -7.50
CA ILE A 160 10.72 1.69 -6.58
C ILE A 160 11.16 0.37 -7.22
N ARG A 161 10.86 0.15 -8.51
CA ARG A 161 11.32 -1.07 -9.22
C ARG A 161 12.84 -1.19 -9.24
N VAL A 162 13.55 -0.09 -9.46
CA VAL A 162 15.03 -0.06 -9.44
C VAL A 162 15.56 -0.32 -8.04
N LEU A 163 14.95 0.25 -7.00
CA LEU A 163 15.37 0.01 -5.61
C LEU A 163 15.06 -1.43 -5.16
N ARG A 164 13.97 -2.02 -5.67
CA ARG A 164 13.63 -3.42 -5.42
C ARG A 164 14.62 -4.38 -6.07
N SER A 165 15.12 -4.08 -7.26
CA SER A 165 16.19 -4.88 -7.88
C SER A 165 17.52 -4.81 -7.10
N GLN A 166 17.68 -3.77 -6.28
CA GLN A 166 18.80 -3.63 -5.33
C GLN A 166 18.55 -4.31 -3.98
N GLY A 167 17.38 -4.95 -3.80
CA GLY A 167 17.04 -5.70 -2.59
C GLY A 167 16.26 -4.92 -1.53
N VAL A 168 15.70 -3.76 -1.87
CA VAL A 168 14.83 -2.99 -0.97
C VAL A 168 13.36 -3.31 -1.24
N ASP A 169 12.66 -3.87 -0.27
CA ASP A 169 11.23 -4.17 -0.38
C ASP A 169 10.37 -2.98 0.07
N PHE A 170 9.37 -2.62 -0.73
CA PHE A 170 8.44 -1.54 -0.41
C PHE A 170 7.07 -2.12 -0.09
N ARG A 171 6.52 -1.74 1.06
CA ARG A 171 5.21 -2.21 1.56
C ARG A 171 4.35 -0.99 1.86
N PHE A 172 3.14 -0.96 1.31
CA PHE A 172 2.23 0.18 1.40
C PHE A 172 1.05 -0.16 2.30
N LEU A 173 0.92 0.54 3.41
CA LEU A 173 -0.12 0.32 4.40
C LEU A 173 -1.06 1.53 4.38
N LEU A 174 -2.31 1.30 3.99
CA LEU A 174 -3.38 2.28 4.07
C LEU A 174 -4.06 2.12 5.43
N VAL A 175 -4.11 3.20 6.21
CA VAL A 175 -4.64 3.20 7.59
C VAL A 175 -5.86 4.09 7.66
N THR A 176 -6.86 3.61 8.37
CA THR A 176 -8.10 4.34 8.69
C THR A 176 -8.40 4.14 10.17
N PRO A 177 -9.25 4.98 10.79
CA PRO A 177 -9.63 4.82 12.19
C PRO A 177 -10.25 3.45 12.52
N TRP A 178 -10.85 2.77 11.54
CA TRP A 178 -11.56 1.51 11.74
C TRP A 178 -10.74 0.27 11.36
N GLY A 179 -9.60 0.44 10.71
CA GLY A 179 -8.87 -0.67 10.10
C GLY A 179 -7.71 -0.21 9.24
N TRP A 180 -6.87 -1.15 8.84
CA TRP A 180 -5.78 -0.90 7.90
C TRP A 180 -5.73 -2.03 6.88
N THR A 181 -5.18 -1.75 5.71
CA THR A 181 -5.00 -2.72 4.64
C THR A 181 -3.67 -2.50 3.94
N GLU A 182 -3.05 -3.56 3.45
CA GLU A 182 -1.89 -3.42 2.57
C GLU A 182 -2.34 -3.24 1.12
N ILE A 183 -1.64 -2.37 0.39
CA ILE A 183 -1.84 -2.15 -1.05
C ILE A 183 -0.71 -2.86 -1.81
N PRO A 184 -1.01 -3.97 -2.52
CA PRO A 184 0.00 -4.71 -3.27
C PRO A 184 0.37 -3.97 -4.55
N LEU A 185 1.55 -3.34 -4.60
CA LEU A 185 2.04 -2.68 -5.81
C LEU A 185 2.75 -3.61 -6.80
N PHE A 186 3.37 -4.68 -6.30
CA PHE A 186 4.27 -5.53 -7.07
C PHE A 186 4.14 -7.00 -6.70
N ASP A 187 2.95 -7.37 -6.25
CA ASP A 187 2.67 -8.76 -5.93
C ASP A 187 2.38 -9.54 -7.21
N ASP A 188 3.40 -10.26 -7.69
CA ASP A 188 3.28 -11.16 -8.83
C ASP A 188 2.50 -12.44 -8.47
N SER A 189 2.09 -12.62 -7.21
CA SER A 189 1.31 -13.79 -6.78
C SER A 189 -0.19 -13.70 -7.13
N PHE A 190 -0.67 -12.51 -7.49
CA PHE A 190 -2.01 -12.34 -8.07
C PHE A 190 -2.02 -12.77 -9.54
N SER A 191 -2.15 -14.08 -9.74
CA SER A 191 -2.51 -14.69 -11.03
C SER A 191 -4.02 -14.58 -11.34
N TYR A 192 -4.76 -13.70 -10.66
CA TYR A 192 -6.11 -13.33 -11.05
C TYR A 192 -6.04 -12.12 -11.96
N GLY A 193 -6.07 -12.40 -13.27
CA GLY A 193 -6.48 -11.50 -14.34
C GLY A 193 -5.80 -10.14 -14.32
N ARG A 194 -4.90 -9.90 -15.29
CA ARG A 194 -4.83 -8.56 -15.87
C ARG A 194 -6.27 -8.13 -16.11
N LEU A 195 -6.76 -7.15 -15.35
CA LEU A 195 -7.90 -6.38 -15.78
C LEU A 195 -7.41 -5.70 -17.05
N TYR A 196 -7.71 -6.34 -18.17
CA TYR A 196 -7.67 -5.69 -19.46
C TYR A 196 -8.64 -4.53 -19.31
N TRP A 197 -8.10 -3.35 -19.03
CA TRP A 197 -8.75 -2.11 -19.37
C TRP A 197 -8.84 -2.13 -20.90
N GLU A 198 -9.90 -2.75 -21.43
CA GLU A 198 -10.42 -2.28 -22.69
C GLU A 198 -10.71 -0.82 -22.44
N ASN A 199 -9.89 0.06 -23.02
CA ASN A 199 -10.44 1.31 -23.49
C ASN A 199 -11.64 0.88 -24.32
N ALA A 200 -12.84 0.96 -23.74
CA ALA A 200 -14.05 0.98 -24.49
C ALA A 200 -13.90 2.21 -25.35
N MET A 201 -13.28 2.00 -26.51
CA MET A 201 -13.25 2.91 -27.62
C MET A 201 -14.73 3.12 -27.85
N TRP A 202 -15.23 4.27 -27.39
CA TRP A 202 -16.58 4.70 -27.69
C TRP A 202 -16.74 4.47 -29.19
N PRO A 203 -17.66 3.60 -29.63
CA PRO A 203 -17.72 3.24 -31.03
C PRO A 203 -17.89 4.53 -31.81
N GLU A 204 -16.89 4.91 -32.61
CA GLU A 204 -17.02 6.00 -33.58
C GLU A 204 -18.18 5.73 -34.57
N ASP A 205 -18.73 4.52 -34.55
CA ASP A 205 -19.91 4.08 -35.26
C ASP A 205 -21.26 4.49 -34.63
N ALA A 206 -21.30 5.01 -33.39
CA ALA A 206 -22.55 5.56 -32.82
C ALA A 206 -23.06 6.78 -33.63
N SER A 207 -22.14 7.51 -34.28
CA SER A 207 -22.43 8.62 -35.19
C SER A 207 -22.94 8.15 -36.56
N ARG A 208 -22.69 6.88 -36.94
CA ARG A 208 -23.17 6.31 -38.21
C ARG A 208 -24.57 5.71 -38.09
N MET A 209 -24.95 5.22 -36.91
CA MET A 209 -26.30 4.68 -36.68
C MET A 209 -27.39 5.77 -36.62
N SER A 210 -27.06 7.00 -36.23
CA SER A 210 -28.03 8.12 -36.26
C SER A 210 -28.31 8.60 -37.69
N SER A 211 -27.32 8.50 -38.59
CA SER A 211 -27.43 8.94 -39.99
C SER A 211 -28.29 7.98 -40.87
N GLN A 212 -28.35 6.70 -40.52
CA GLN A 212 -29.22 5.74 -41.22
C GLN A 212 -30.68 5.75 -40.72
N ARG A 213 -30.94 6.22 -39.48
CA ARG A 213 -32.30 6.33 -38.96
C ARG A 213 -33.08 7.49 -39.57
N ASN A 214 -32.42 8.58 -39.95
CA ASN A 214 -33.09 9.71 -40.59
C ASN A 214 -33.40 9.48 -42.08
N LYS A 215 -32.55 8.75 -42.82
CA LYS A 215 -32.83 8.43 -44.24
C LYS A 215 -34.01 7.50 -44.48
N LYS A 216 -34.44 6.73 -43.47
CA LYS A 216 -35.58 5.79 -43.59
C LYS A 216 -36.93 6.44 -43.21
N LYS A 217 -36.92 7.66 -42.68
CA LYS A 217 -38.14 8.43 -42.37
C LYS A 217 -38.59 9.32 -43.53
N ASP A 218 -37.69 9.69 -44.44
CA ASP A 218 -37.98 10.59 -45.56
C ASP A 218 -38.38 9.87 -46.87
N SER A 219 -38.54 8.54 -46.84
CA SER A 219 -38.95 7.74 -48.02
C SER A 219 -40.39 7.22 -47.96
N ASN A 220 -41.19 7.66 -46.98
CA ASN A 220 -42.62 7.38 -46.89
C ASN A 220 -43.39 8.71 -46.81
N THR A 221 -43.39 9.48 -47.89
CA THR A 221 -44.42 10.48 -48.19
C THR A 221 -44.60 10.55 -49.70
#